data_AF-A0A060CP06-F1
#
_entry.id   AF-A0A060CP06-F1
#
_cell.length_a   1.000
_cell.length_b   1.000
_cell.length_c   1.000
_cell.angle_alpha   90.00
_cell.angle_beta   90.00
_cell.angle_gamma   90.00
#
_symmetry.space_group_name_H-M   'P 1'
#
loop_
_entity.id
_entity.type
_entity.pdbx_description
1 polymer ?
#
loop_
_entity_poly.entity_id
_entity_poly.type
_entity_poly.pdbx_seq_one_letter_code
_entity_poly.pdbx_strand_id
1 'polypeptide(L)' 'MINQPQQTTDHFRDPQLIEKNGKYYVLIGSQDKKTLAGRINLFASDNLTDWKDLGYLNFLDDDLGYMIECLIW' A
#
# COMPACT_ATOMS: atom_id res chain seq x y z
N MET A 1 8.68 2.21 -11.61
CA MET A 1 8.85 1.08 -10.66
C MET A 1 8.52 1.58 -9.26
N ILE A 2 7.75 0.84 -8.47
CA ILE A 2 7.43 1.23 -7.08
C ILE A 2 8.59 0.79 -6.18
N ASN A 3 9.18 1.74 -5.45
CA ASN A 3 10.22 1.45 -4.47
C ASN A 3 9.59 1.19 -3.11
N GLN A 4 10.10 0.18 -2.40
CA GLN A 4 9.68 -0.12 -1.03
C GLN A 4 9.97 1.09 -0.12
N PRO A 5 8.97 1.63 0.59
CA PRO A 5 9.17 2.73 1.51
C PRO A 5 10.04 2.32 2.71
N GLN A 6 10.93 3.20 3.17
CA GLN A 6 11.87 2.88 4.25
C GLN A 6 11.18 2.53 5.57
N GLN A 7 9.95 3.00 5.78
CA GLN A 7 9.15 2.75 6.97
C GLN A 7 8.53 1.35 7.02
N THR A 8 8.59 0.54 5.95
CA THR A 8 8.04 -0.82 5.94
C THR A 8 9.12 -1.88 6.17
N THR A 9 8.75 -3.02 6.79
CA THR A 9 9.62 -4.21 6.85
C THR A 9 9.67 -4.89 5.49
N ASP A 10 10.36 -6.03 5.38
CA ASP A 10 10.40 -6.85 4.16
C ASP A 10 9.02 -7.43 3.79
N HIS A 11 8.04 -7.33 4.70
CA HIS A 11 6.64 -7.53 4.36
C HIS A 11 6.10 -6.29 3.63
N PHE A 12 6.28 -6.28 2.31
CA PHE A 12 5.76 -5.29 1.37
C PHE A 12 5.45 -6.00 0.04
N ARG A 13 4.22 -6.49 -0.11
CA ARG A 13 3.85 -7.39 -1.21
C ARG A 13 2.37 -7.31 -1.57
N ASP A 14 1.99 -8.06 -2.60
CA ASP A 14 0.63 -8.22 -3.09
C ASP A 14 0.01 -6.91 -3.63
N PRO A 15 0.59 -6.33 -4.70
CA PRO A 15 0.08 -5.10 -5.28
C PRO A 15 -1.28 -5.31 -5.96
N GLN A 16 -2.25 -4.49 -5.61
CA GLN A 16 -3.54 -4.39 -6.30
C GLN A 16 -3.63 -3.09 -7.06
N LEU A 17 -3.75 -3.18 -8.39
CA LEU A 17 -3.92 -2.04 -9.29
C LEU A 17 -5.41 -1.73 -9.46
N ILE A 18 -5.78 -0.47 -9.27
CA ILE A 18 -7.14 0.05 -9.46
C ILE A 18 -7.05 1.26 -10.40
N GLU A 19 -7.91 1.32 -11.42
CA GLU A 19 -8.11 2.51 -12.24
C GLU A 19 -9.42 3.18 -11.83
N LYS A 20 -9.37 4.50 -11.64
CA LYS A 20 -10.54 5.31 -11.33
C LYS A 20 -10.40 6.69 -11.97
N ASN A 21 -11.32 7.01 -12.87
CA ASN A 21 -11.44 8.32 -13.53
C ASN A 21 -10.16 8.74 -14.27
N GLY A 22 -9.50 7.81 -14.96
CA GLY A 22 -8.26 8.04 -15.70
C GLY A 22 -7.01 8.12 -14.84
N LYS A 23 -7.11 7.79 -13.54
CA LYS A 23 -5.98 7.76 -12.61
C LYS A 23 -5.79 6.35 -12.05
N TYR A 24 -4.54 5.93 -11.97
CA TYR A 24 -4.16 4.61 -11.48
C TYR A 24 -3.73 4.69 -10.02
N TYR A 25 -4.13 3.69 -9.25
CA TYR A 25 -3.80 3.53 -7.85
C TYR A 25 -3.27 2.12 -7.61
N VAL A 26 -2.24 2.00 -6.78
CA VAL A 26 -1.74 0.71 -6.34
C VAL A 26 -1.81 0.66 -4.82
N LEU A 27 -2.49 -0.36 -4.31
CA LEU A 27 -2.55 -0.68 -2.89
C LEU A 27 -1.59 -1.86 -2.65
N ILE A 28 -0.71 -1.74 -1.66
CA ILE A 28 0.25 -2.78 -1.31
C ILE A 28 0.11 -3.07 0.18
N GLY A 29 -0.13 -4.34 0.52
CA GLY A 29 -0.09 -4.80 1.90
C GLY A 29 1.33 -4.70 2.45
N SER A 30 1.49 -4.05 3.60
CA SER A 30 2.79 -3.87 4.22
C SER A 30 2.74 -3.97 5.73
N GLN A 31 3.91 -4.01 6.35
CA GLN A 31 4.05 -3.91 7.79
C GLN A 31 4.94 -2.74 8.16
N ASP A 32 4.49 -1.95 9.14
CA ASP A 32 5.26 -0.82 9.68
C ASP A 32 6.45 -1.33 10.53
N LYS A 33 7.65 -0.80 10.28
CA LYS A 33 8.88 -1.20 10.99
C LYS A 33 8.88 -0.88 12.47
N LYS A 34 8.19 0.18 12.90
CA LYS A 34 8.26 0.67 14.28
C LYS A 34 7.26 -0.06 15.18
N THR A 35 6.07 -0.30 14.66
CA THR A 35 4.92 -0.82 15.40
C THR A 35 4.66 -2.29 15.12
N LEU A 36 5.23 -2.84 14.04
CA LEU A 36 4.93 -4.18 13.52
C LEU A 36 3.45 -4.39 13.14
N ALA A 37 2.69 -3.29 13.04
CA ALA A 37 1.29 -3.32 12.64
C ALA A 37 1.16 -3.43 11.11
N GLY A 38 0.12 -4.14 10.68
CA GLY A 38 -0.30 -4.23 9.28
C GLY A 38 -0.78 -2.88 8.77
N ARG A 39 -0.33 -2.51 7.58
CA ARG A 39 -0.65 -1.26 6.89
C ARG A 39 -0.92 -1.54 5.42
N ILE A 40 -1.54 -0.57 4.76
CA ILE A 40 -1.71 -0.55 3.31
C ILE A 40 -1.03 0.70 2.79
N ASN A 41 -0.01 0.54 1.96
CA ASN A 41 0.60 1.65 1.24
C ASN A 41 -0.21 1.95 -0.02
N LEU A 42 -0.53 3.22 -0.22
CA LEU A 42 -1.22 3.70 -1.40
C LEU A 42 -0.23 4.46 -2.30
N PHE A 43 -0.20 4.08 -3.57
CA PHE A 43 0.52 4.79 -4.62
C PHE A 43 -0.46 5.26 -5.69
N ALA A 44 -0.12 6.35 -6.36
CA ALA A 44 -0.89 6.83 -7.51
C ALA A 44 0.00 7.12 -8.71
N SER A 45 -0.54 6.93 -9.90
CA SER A 45 0.13 7.18 -11.18
C SER A 45 -0.87 7.68 -12.22
N ASP A 46 -0.39 8.51 -13.15
CA ASP A 46 -1.15 8.93 -14.32
C ASP A 46 -0.76 8.13 -15.59
N ASN A 47 0.33 7.35 -15.53
CA ASN A 47 0.94 6.70 -16.70
C ASN A 47 1.44 5.27 -16.46
N LEU A 48 1.15 4.67 -15.29
CA LEU A 48 1.60 3.34 -14.85
C LEU A 48 3.12 3.18 -14.65
N THR A 49 3.93 4.18 -14.98
CA THR A 49 5.38 4.12 -14.86
C THR A 49 5.89 4.91 -13.64
N ASP A 50 5.34 6.11 -13.47
CA ASP A 50 5.72 7.05 -12.42
C ASP A 50 4.73 6.97 -11.26
N TRP A 51 5.21 6.50 -10.11
CA TRP A 51 4.39 6.23 -8.94
C TRP A 51 4.71 7.23 -7.83
N LYS A 52 3.67 7.94 -7.38
CA LYS A 52 3.72 8.83 -6.22
C LYS A 52 3.26 8.06 -4.99
N ASP A 53 4.10 7.99 -3.97
CA ASP A 53 3.73 7.49 -2.64
C ASP A 53 2.75 8.48 -1.98
N LEU A 54 1.56 7.99 -1.62
CA LEU A 54 0.53 8.73 -0.90
C LEU A 54 0.50 8.39 0.60
N GLY A 55 1.39 7.50 1.04
CA GLY A 55 1.51 7.05 2.42
C GLY A 55 0.59 5.89 2.77
N TYR A 56 0.35 5.73 4.07
CA TYR A 56 -0.57 4.71 4.56
C TYR A 56 -2.02 5.13 4.31
N LEU A 57 -2.80 4.22 3.73
CA LEU A 57 -4.25 4.37 3.63
C LEU A 57 -4.82 4.31 5.06
N ASN A 58 -5.45 5.38 5.49
CA ASN A 58 -6.06 5.50 6.81
C ASN A 58 -7.57 5.38 6.67
N PHE A 59 -8.09 4.15 6.76
CA PHE A 59 -9.49 3.85 6.46
C PHE A 59 -10.19 3.04 7.56
N LEU A 60 -9.47 2.67 8.62
CA LEU A 60 -9.99 1.93 9.76
C LEU A 60 -9.42 2.53 11.03
N ASP A 61 -10.30 2.79 12.00
CA ASP A 61 -9.95 3.24 13.34
C ASP A 61 -9.46 2.08 14.23
N ASP A 62 -9.62 0.83 13.76
CA ASP A 62 -9.26 -0.39 14.48
C ASP A 62 -7.88 -0.96 14.10
N ASP A 63 -7.30 -1.73 15.03
CA ASP A 63 -6.06 -2.48 14.81
C ASP A 63 -6.28 -3.60 13.79
N LEU A 64 -5.61 -3.48 12.64
CA LEU A 64 -5.67 -4.42 11.51
C LEU A 64 -4.83 -5.69 11.73
N GLY A 65 -4.27 -5.85 12.92
CA GLY A 65 -3.39 -6.97 13.24
C GLY A 65 -1.99 -6.79 12.63
N TYR A 66 -1.27 -7.89 12.48
CA TYR A 66 0.15 -7.89 12.11
C TYR A 66 0.42 -7.70 10.59
N MET A 67 -0.49 -8.17 9.73
CA MET A 67 -0.34 -8.14 8.27
C MET A 67 -1.71 -8.25 7.58
N ILE A 68 -1.88 -7.54 6.46
CA ILE A 68 -3.06 -7.64 5.60
C ILE A 68 -2.63 -8.30 4.29
N GLU A 69 -3.02 -9.55 4.10
CA GLU A 69 -2.80 -10.28 2.85
C GLU A 69 -4.06 -10.23 1.98
N CYS A 70 -3.89 -10.27 0.65
CA CYS A 70 -4.96 -10.42 -0.33
C CYS A 70 -6.10 -9.38 -0.19
N LEU A 71 -5.82 -8.12 -0.56
CA LEU A 71 -6.72 -6.98 -0.32
C LEU A 71 -8.13 -7.04 -0.92
N ILE A 72 -8.49 -8.01 -1.77
CA ILE A 72 -9.88 -8.38 -2.17
C ILE A 72 -9.84 -9.67 -3.04
N TRP A 73 -10.88 -10.52 -2.91
CA TRP A 73 -11.29 -11.53 -3.90
C TRP A 73 -12.29 -10.93 -4.89
#